data_AF-A0A7C8YCV2-F1
#
_entry.id   AF-A0A7C8YCV2-F1
#
_cell.length_a   1.000
_cell.length_b   1.000
_cell.length_c   1.000
_cell.angle_alpha   90.00
_cell.angle_beta   90.00
_cell.angle_gamma   90.00
#
_symmetry.space_group_name_H-M   'P 1'
#
loop_
_entity.id
_entity.type
_entity.pdbx_description
1 polymer ?
#
loop_
_entity_poly.entity_id
_entity_poly.type
_entity_poly.pdbx_seq_one_letter_code
_entity_poly.pdbx_strand_id
1 'polypeptide(L)'
;MSSKHKQAYSFCFCFRRMFKLKMAEPPEEIVNLFNRYSDNGLVTVEKLHKFLVEFQEEEKATFDDAQAIFNNLKHLHVFPRRGLHLDAFFRYLFGDLNP
;
A
#
# COMPACT_ATOMS: atom_id res chain seq x y z
N MET A 1 45.51 -22.38 -45.76
CA MET A 1 45.29 -21.33 -44.75
C MET A 1 43.98 -20.63 -45.05
N SER A 2 43.24 -20.25 -44.00
CA SER A 2 42.06 -19.35 -44.03
C SER A 2 40.78 -19.92 -44.65
N SER A 3 39.57 -19.74 -44.11
CA SER A 3 39.13 -18.97 -42.95
C SER A 3 37.79 -19.59 -42.50
N LYS A 4 37.70 -20.05 -41.24
CA LYS A 4 36.42 -20.50 -40.67
C LYS A 4 35.56 -19.26 -40.43
N HIS A 5 34.45 -19.11 -41.16
CA HIS A 5 33.44 -18.09 -40.87
C HIS A 5 32.85 -18.34 -39.48
N LYS A 6 33.37 -17.63 -38.46
CA LYS A 6 32.73 -17.54 -37.16
C LYS A 6 31.50 -16.64 -37.31
N GLN A 7 30.32 -17.23 -37.39
CA GLN A 7 29.08 -16.48 -37.21
C GLN A 7 28.99 -16.09 -35.74
N ALA A 8 29.39 -14.86 -35.43
CA ALA A 8 29.19 -14.27 -34.11
C ALA A 8 27.79 -13.66 -34.06
N TYR A 9 26.86 -14.31 -33.36
CA TYR A 9 25.60 -13.67 -32.97
C TYR A 9 25.84 -12.87 -31.69
N SER A 10 25.75 -11.54 -31.78
CA SER A 10 25.73 -10.68 -30.60
C SER A 10 24.30 -10.56 -30.07
N PHE A 11 24.01 -11.27 -28.99
CA PHE A 11 22.81 -10.97 -28.21
C PHE A 11 23.04 -9.66 -27.46
N CYS A 12 22.46 -8.57 -27.95
CA CYS A 12 22.39 -7.30 -27.22
C CYS A 12 21.49 -7.49 -25.98
N PHE A 13 22.10 -7.67 -24.80
CA PHE A 13 21.40 -7.79 -23.52
C PHE A 13 21.09 -6.42 -22.87
N CYS A 14 20.94 -5.35 -23.66
CA CYS A 14 20.84 -3.98 -23.13
C CYS A 14 19.42 -3.50 -22.82
N PHE A 15 18.43 -4.37 -22.75
CA PHE A 15 17.13 -4.03 -22.19
C PHE A 15 16.73 -5.07 -21.14
N ARG A 16 17.16 -4.83 -19.89
CA ARG A 16 16.39 -5.37 -18.76
C ARG A 16 15.02 -4.74 -18.85
N ARG A 17 14.04 -5.49 -19.36
CA ARG A 17 12.62 -5.13 -19.22
C ARG A 17 12.32 -5.12 -17.73
N MET A 18 12.36 -3.94 -17.12
CA MET A 18 11.76 -3.74 -15.82
C MET A 18 10.26 -3.79 -16.04
N PHE A 19 9.62 -4.91 -15.71
CA PHE A 19 8.21 -4.87 -15.41
C PHE A 19 8.07 -3.95 -14.21
N LYS A 20 7.74 -2.68 -14.45
CA LYS A 20 7.09 -1.87 -13.42
C LYS A 20 5.82 -2.66 -13.11
N LEU A 21 5.83 -3.41 -12.02
CA LEU A 21 4.60 -3.91 -11.43
C LEU A 21 3.76 -2.66 -11.25
N LYS A 22 2.77 -2.45 -12.13
CA LYS A 22 1.77 -1.44 -11.90
C LYS A 22 1.13 -1.91 -10.61
N MET A 23 1.41 -1.24 -9.49
CA MET A 23 0.72 -1.55 -8.23
C MET A 23 -0.76 -1.55 -8.60
N ALA A 24 -1.45 -2.65 -8.30
CA ALA A 24 -2.87 -2.76 -8.61
C ALA A 24 -3.54 -1.54 -8.01
N GLU A 25 -4.15 -0.71 -8.85
CA GLU A 25 -4.90 0.44 -8.37
C GLU A 25 -5.99 -0.12 -7.42
N PRO A 26 -6.21 0.48 -6.24
CA PRO A 26 -7.23 0.00 -5.32
C PRO A 26 -8.58 -0.04 -6.04
N PRO A 27 -9.40 -1.07 -5.83
CA PRO A 27 -10.77 -1.10 -6.35
C PRO A 27 -11.53 0.17 -5.97
N GLU A 28 -12.44 0.62 -6.83
CA GLU A 28 -13.20 1.87 -6.63
C GLU A 28 -13.92 1.92 -5.28
N GLU A 29 -14.43 0.79 -4.82
CA GLU A 29 -15.06 0.64 -3.50
C GLU A 29 -14.11 1.02 -2.37
N ILE A 30 -12.83 0.62 -2.44
CA ILE A 30 -11.82 0.99 -1.45
C ILE A 30 -11.51 2.48 -1.51
N VAL A 31 -11.46 3.05 -2.71
CA VAL A 31 -11.27 4.50 -2.88
C VAL A 31 -12.42 5.27 -2.24
N ASN A 32 -13.66 4.83 -2.46
CA ASN A 32 -14.86 5.44 -1.87
C ASN A 32 -14.89 5.29 -0.34
N LEU A 33 -14.49 4.12 0.17
CA LEU A 33 -14.35 3.86 1.59
C LEU A 33 -13.30 4.77 2.23
N PHE A 34 -12.12 4.90 1.61
CA PHE A 34 -11.08 5.83 2.03
C PHE A 34 -11.59 7.27 2.06
N ASN A 35 -12.28 7.72 1.01
CA ASN A 35 -12.82 9.07 0.93
C ASN A 35 -13.85 9.35 2.05
N ARG A 36 -14.62 8.35 2.48
CA ARG A 36 -15.58 8.48 3.59
C ARG A 36 -14.88 8.69 4.94
N TYR A 37 -13.73 8.05 5.15
CA TYR A 37 -12.99 8.06 6.42
C TYR A 37 -11.70 8.89 6.36
N SER A 38 -11.51 9.75 5.36
CA SER A 38 -10.34 10.62 5.27
C SER A 38 -10.72 12.08 5.30
N ASP A 39 -9.86 12.91 5.90
CA ASP A 39 -9.93 14.36 5.81
C ASP A 39 -8.68 14.84 5.07
N ASN A 40 -8.85 15.69 4.05
CA ASN A 40 -7.76 16.21 3.23
C ASN A 40 -6.84 15.10 2.63
N GLY A 41 -7.41 13.94 2.29
CA GLY A 41 -6.67 12.83 1.71
C GLY A 41 -5.79 12.07 2.72
N LEU A 42 -6.11 12.16 4.01
CA LEU A 42 -5.45 11.46 5.11
C LEU A 42 -6.49 10.82 6.03
N VAL A 43 -6.30 9.56 6.38
CA VAL A 43 -7.01 8.90 7.49
C VAL A 43 -6.19 9.15 8.76
N THR A 44 -6.74 9.92 9.69
CA THR A 44 -6.14 10.16 11.01
C THR A 44 -6.46 9.02 11.97
N VAL A 45 -5.90 9.05 13.18
CA VAL A 45 -6.18 8.02 14.21
C VAL A 45 -7.66 8.01 14.59
N GLU A 46 -8.26 9.20 14.73
CA GLU A 46 -9.67 9.34 15.08
C GLU A 46 -10.57 8.75 13.99
N LYS A 47 -10.22 8.96 12.72
CA LYS A 47 -10.97 8.39 11.60
C LYS A 47 -10.77 6.89 11.45
N LEU A 48 -9.56 6.40 11.74
CA LEU A 48 -9.28 4.97 11.78
C LEU A 48 -10.12 4.30 12.87
N HIS A 49 -10.16 4.86 14.08
CA HIS A 49 -11.01 4.37 15.16
C HIS A 49 -12.49 4.33 14.75
N LYS A 50 -12.99 5.41 14.14
CA LYS A 50 -14.35 5.47 13.60
C LYS A 50 -14.60 4.39 12.53
N PHE A 51 -13.62 4.15 11.66
CA PHE A 51 -13.68 3.10 10.65
C PHE A 51 -13.77 1.70 11.28
N LEU A 52 -12.97 1.40 12.31
CA LEU A 52 -13.03 0.12 13.03
C LEU A 52 -14.44 -0.12 13.60
N VAL A 53 -14.99 0.88 14.29
CA VAL A 53 -16.29 0.74 14.96
C VAL A 53 -17.46 0.68 13.95
N GLU A 54 -17.50 1.60 12.99
CA GLU A 54 -18.67 1.77 12.13
C GLU A 54 -18.69 0.87 10.90
N PHE A 55 -17.51 0.57 10.32
CA PHE A 55 -17.43 -0.20 9.08
C PHE A 55 -17.01 -1.66 9.33
N GLN A 56 -16.10 -1.89 10.27
CA GLN A 56 -15.68 -3.25 10.63
C GLN A 56 -16.53 -3.86 11.73
N GLU A 57 -17.45 -3.09 12.31
CA GLU A 57 -18.33 -3.52 13.41
C GLU A 57 -17.55 -3.96 14.66
N GLU A 58 -16.33 -3.44 14.83
CA GLU A 58 -15.49 -3.67 16.01
C GLU A 58 -15.96 -2.78 17.17
N GLU A 59 -17.13 -3.07 17.73
CA GLU A 59 -17.78 -2.25 18.78
C GLU A 59 -16.90 -2.03 20.03
N LYS A 60 -15.96 -2.94 20.27
CA LYS A 60 -15.04 -2.90 21.41
C LYS A 60 -13.71 -2.25 21.10
N ALA A 61 -13.45 -1.89 19.83
CA ALA A 61 -12.21 -1.21 19.46
C ALA A 61 -12.12 0.12 20.22
N THR A 62 -11.06 0.25 21.00
CA THR A 62 -10.77 1.48 21.73
C THR A 62 -9.93 2.42 20.86
N PHE A 63 -9.88 3.69 21.26
CA PHE A 63 -8.98 4.65 20.62
C PHE A 63 -7.51 4.21 20.73
N ASP A 64 -7.14 3.57 21.84
CA ASP A 64 -5.78 3.06 22.05
C ASP A 64 -5.43 1.92 21.09
N ASP A 65 -6.39 1.06 20.76
CA ASP A 65 -6.21 0.01 19.75
C ASP A 65 -5.94 0.62 18.36
N ALA A 66 -6.74 1.62 17.96
CA ALA A 66 -6.52 2.36 16.72
C ALA A 66 -5.15 3.08 16.72
N GLN A 67 -4.76 3.66 17.86
CA GLN A 67 -3.47 4.33 18.01
C GLN A 67 -2.30 3.34 17.91
N ALA A 68 -2.44 2.12 18.46
CA ALA A 68 -1.46 1.05 18.38
C ALA A 68 -1.28 0.56 16.93
N ILE A 69 -2.39 0.31 16.21
CA ILE A 69 -2.37 -0.01 14.76
C ILE A 69 -1.64 1.09 14.00
N PHE A 70 -1.99 2.35 14.24
CA PHE A 70 -1.40 3.49 13.55
C PHE A 70 0.10 3.64 13.82
N ASN A 71 0.55 3.36 15.04
CA ASN A 71 1.97 3.38 15.39
C ASN A 71 2.73 2.22 14.73
N ASN A 72 2.17 1.01 14.72
CA ASN A 72 2.75 -0.14 14.04
C ASN A 72 2.88 0.10 12.52
N LEU A 73 1.89 0.77 11.92
CA LEU A 73 1.97 1.19 10.53
C LEU A 73 3.15 2.17 10.33
N LYS A 74 3.32 3.21 11.16
CA LYS A 74 4.45 4.16 11.04
C LYS A 74 5.83 3.49 11.02
N HIS A 75 6.01 2.41 11.76
CA HIS A 75 7.28 1.67 11.82
C HIS A 75 7.64 0.97 10.49
N LEU A 76 6.70 0.83 9.55
CA LEU A 76 6.95 0.28 8.22
C LEU A 76 7.61 1.29 7.25
N HIS A 77 7.99 2.49 7.70
CA HIS A 77 8.70 3.54 6.94
C HIS A 77 7.99 4.10 5.69
N VAL A 78 6.72 3.74 5.43
CA VAL A 78 6.00 4.17 4.20
C VAL A 78 5.02 5.33 4.44
N PHE A 79 4.91 5.87 5.67
CA PHE A 79 3.80 6.77 6.00
C PHE A 79 4.23 8.15 6.52
N PRO A 80 3.57 9.23 6.05
CA PRO A 80 3.75 10.54 6.65
C PRO A 80 3.29 10.51 8.11
N ARG A 81 4.00 11.24 8.98
CA ARG A 81 3.72 11.29 10.44
C ARG A 81 2.29 11.72 10.81
N ARG A 82 1.53 12.28 9.86
CA ARG A 82 0.25 12.96 10.07
C ARG A 82 -1.00 12.14 9.71
N GLY A 83 -0.88 10.99 9.04
CA GLY A 83 -2.06 10.23 8.57
C GLY A 83 -1.72 9.16 7.54
N LEU A 84 -2.66 8.26 7.29
CA LEU A 84 -2.57 7.25 6.23
C LEU A 84 -3.13 7.83 4.92
N HIS A 85 -2.34 7.83 3.85
CA HIS A 85 -2.85 8.08 2.50
C HIS A 85 -3.51 6.81 1.92
N LEU A 86 -4.15 6.92 0.75
CA LEU A 86 -4.90 5.82 0.13
C LEU A 86 -4.09 4.51 0.02
N ASP A 87 -2.85 4.57 -0.44
CA ASP A 87 -2.01 3.36 -0.56
C ASP A 87 -1.70 2.72 0.81
N ALA A 88 -1.53 3.56 1.83
CA ALA A 88 -1.31 3.10 3.20
C ALA A 88 -2.55 2.43 3.79
N PHE A 89 -3.71 3.05 3.60
CA PHE A 89 -4.99 2.51 4.02
C PHE A 89 -5.29 1.20 3.28
N PHE A 90 -5.07 1.17 1.97
CA PHE A 90 -5.24 -0.04 1.18
C PHE A 90 -4.33 -1.16 1.69
N ARG A 91 -3.04 -0.91 1.89
CA ARG A 91 -2.12 -1.92 2.45
C ARG A 91 -2.50 -2.38 3.86
N TYR A 92 -3.03 -1.48 4.69
CA TYR A 92 -3.56 -1.84 6.00
C TYR A 92 -4.68 -2.90 5.88
N LEU A 93 -5.64 -2.70 4.97
CA LEU A 93 -6.77 -3.63 4.78
C LEU A 93 -6.34 -5.07 4.42
N PHE A 94 -5.16 -5.25 3.80
CA PHE A 94 -4.60 -6.56 3.43
C PHE A 94 -3.46 -7.01 4.35
N GLY A 95 -3.18 -6.26 5.41
CA GLY A 95 -2.06 -6.52 6.32
C GLY A 95 -2.48 -7.19 7.61
N ASP A 96 -1.51 -7.78 8.31
CA ASP A 96 -1.71 -8.49 9.59
C ASP A 96 -2.18 -7.60 10.75
N LEU A 97 -2.19 -6.28 10.54
CA LEU A 97 -2.64 -5.29 11.53
C LEU A 97 -4.14 -4.99 11.42
N ASN A 98 -4.81 -5.49 10.38
CA ASN A 98 -6.25 -5.41 10.25
C ASN A 98 -6.88 -6.52 11.10
N PRO A 99 -7.57 -6.18 12.20
CA PRO A 99 -8.18 -7.17 13.10
C PRO A 99 -9.25 -8.02 12.40
#